data_AF-A0A8B3S417-F1
#
_entry.id   AF-A0A8B3S417-F1
#
_cell.length_a   1.000
_cell.length_b   1.000
_cell.length_c   1.000
_cell.angle_alpha   90.00
_cell.angle_beta   90.00
_cell.angle_gamma   90.00
#
_symmetry.space_group_name_H-M   'P 1'
#
loop_
_entity.id
_entity.type
_entity.pdbx_description
1 polymer ?
#
loop_
_entity_poly.entity_id
_entity_poly.type
_entity_poly.pdbx_seq_one_letter_code
_entity_poly.pdbx_strand_id
1 'polypeptide(L)'
;MNIKKHYVLGIVYTKQDECIDEYKIYSIDDLKRIISVVKDVEFIVQEKYKIASDKPGSGNTKNIGSAKKIEQIRIGAGIFSEYGMSVFDDYWMYYMTRDMAHQLDLPKPPYRNINEYFEYKKR
;
A
#
# COMPACT_ATOMS: atom_id res chain seq x y z
N MET A 1 21.80 8.84 -8.02
CA MET A 1 21.63 8.31 -6.65
C MET A 1 21.02 6.92 -6.77
N ASN A 2 21.70 5.86 -6.31
CA ASN A 2 21.18 4.49 -6.40
C ASN A 2 20.50 4.13 -5.07
N ILE A 3 19.17 4.14 -5.01
CA ILE A 3 18.42 3.84 -3.78
C ILE A 3 18.44 2.32 -3.58
N LYS A 4 19.06 1.86 -2.49
CA LYS A 4 19.20 0.42 -2.21
C LYS A 4 17.98 -0.21 -1.55
N LYS A 5 17.18 0.58 -0.83
CA LYS A 5 16.00 0.13 -0.08
C LYS A 5 14.94 1.22 0.02
N HIS A 6 13.69 0.82 -0.04
CA HIS A 6 12.54 1.69 0.18
C HIS A 6 11.76 1.19 1.39
N TYR A 7 11.65 2.04 2.42
CA TYR A 7 10.88 1.75 3.62
C TYR A 7 9.57 2.54 3.64
N VAL A 8 8.54 1.95 4.24
CA VAL A 8 7.24 2.57 4.51
C VAL A 8 7.03 2.58 6.01
N LEU A 9 6.61 3.74 6.53
CA LEU A 9 6.04 3.87 7.87
C LEU A 9 4.52 3.80 7.76
N GLY A 10 3.96 2.65 8.11
CA GLY A 10 2.51 2.46 8.25
C GLY A 10 2.04 2.96 9.62
N ILE A 11 0.90 3.64 9.63
CA ILE A 11 0.20 4.07 10.85
C ILE A 11 -1.17 3.42 10.81
N VAL A 12 -1.44 2.54 11.76
CA VAL A 12 -2.75 1.91 11.95
C VAL A 12 -3.36 2.49 13.21
N TYR A 13 -4.64 2.85 13.17
CA TYR A 13 -5.33 3.41 14.31
C TYR A 13 -6.80 2.99 14.29
N THR A 14 -7.41 2.99 15.47
CA THR A 14 -8.85 2.84 15.63
C THR A 14 -9.48 4.22 15.66
N LYS A 15 -10.58 4.41 14.93
CA LYS A 15 -11.34 5.67 15.01
C LYS A 15 -11.94 5.83 16.41
N GLN A 16 -12.00 7.05 16.93
CA GLN A 16 -12.68 7.32 18.19
C GLN A 16 -14.19 7.07 18.06
N ASP A 17 -14.77 6.43 19.07
CA ASP A 17 -16.21 6.09 19.12
C ASP A 17 -17.04 7.17 19.82
N GLU A 18 -16.39 8.02 20.62
CA GLU A 18 -17.03 9.14 21.31
C GLU A 18 -17.44 10.24 20.34
N CYS A 19 -18.59 10.88 20.61
CA CYS A 19 -19.03 12.06 19.88
C CYS A 19 -18.17 13.26 20.28
N ILE A 20 -17.19 13.59 19.43
CA ILE A 20 -16.32 14.74 19.63
C ILE A 20 -16.97 15.96 18.96
N ASP A 21 -17.17 17.03 19.72
CA ASP A 21 -17.44 18.35 19.14
C ASP A 21 -16.12 18.95 18.63
N GLU A 22 -15.84 18.73 17.33
CA GLU A 22 -14.63 19.21 16.65
C GLU A 22 -14.57 20.75 16.53
N TYR A 23 -15.68 21.46 16.78
CA TYR A 23 -15.74 22.92 16.73
C TYR A 23 -15.51 23.58 18.10
N LYS A 24 -15.44 22.78 19.17
CA LYS A 24 -15.18 23.29 20.50
C LYS A 24 -13.76 23.85 20.60
N ILE A 25 -13.68 25.13 20.96
CA ILE A 25 -12.42 25.81 21.21
C ILE A 25 -11.98 25.51 22.66
N TYR A 26 -10.73 25.10 22.82
CA TYR A 26 -10.13 24.78 24.12
C TYR A 26 -9.05 25.81 24.48
N SER A 27 -8.83 26.03 25.77
CA SER A 27 -7.69 26.79 26.27
C SER A 27 -6.45 25.88 26.41
N ILE A 28 -5.26 26.48 26.62
CA ILE A 28 -4.03 25.71 26.87
C ILE A 28 -4.17 24.85 28.14
N ASP A 29 -4.88 25.34 29.16
CA ASP A 29 -5.13 24.61 30.40
C ASP A 29 -5.97 23.34 30.20
N ASP A 30 -6.72 23.27 29.09
CA ASP A 30 -7.55 22.12 28.74
C ASP A 30 -6.84 21.09 27.85
N LEU A 31 -5.55 21.26 27.53
CA LEU A 31 -4.82 20.40 26.59
C LEU A 31 -4.98 18.91 26.89
N LYS A 32 -4.92 18.51 28.17
CA LYS A 32 -5.07 17.10 28.59
C LYS A 32 -6.50 16.57 28.49
N ARG A 33 -7.49 17.44 28.29
CA ARG A 33 -8.91 17.12 28.15
C ARG A 33 -9.35 17.03 26.69
N ILE A 34 -8.50 17.45 25.75
CA ILE A 34 -8.78 17.34 24.32
C ILE A 34 -8.77 15.86 23.95
N ILE A 35 -9.94 15.34 23.60
CA ILE A 35 -10.11 13.95 23.20
C ILE A 35 -9.57 13.79 21.78
N SER A 36 -8.70 12.80 21.58
CA SER A 36 -8.19 12.45 20.26
C SER A 36 -9.29 11.79 19.41
N VAL A 37 -9.35 12.15 18.12
CA VAL A 37 -10.22 11.53 17.10
C VAL A 37 -9.81 10.10 16.72
N VAL A 38 -8.63 9.67 17.17
CA VAL A 38 -8.08 8.33 16.96
C VAL A 38 -7.52 7.77 18.26
N LYS A 39 -7.54 6.44 18.40
CA LYS A 39 -6.97 5.69 19.52
C LYS A 39 -6.22 4.46 19.02
N ASP A 40 -5.50 3.79 19.91
CA ASP A 40 -4.79 2.54 19.64
C ASP A 40 -3.84 2.63 18.43
N VAL A 41 -2.98 3.65 18.43
CA VAL A 41 -2.06 3.91 17.32
C VAL A 41 -0.91 2.89 17.32
N GLU A 42 -0.76 2.18 16.21
CA GLU A 42 0.33 1.25 15.93
C GLU A 42 1.19 1.80 14.78
N PHE A 43 2.51 1.79 14.98
CA PHE A 43 3.49 2.15 13.96
C PHE A 43 4.18 0.89 13.42
N ILE A 44 4.18 0.72 12.10
CA ILE A 44 4.78 -0.43 11.42
C ILE A 44 5.82 0.07 10.44
N VAL A 45 7.06 -0.40 10.54
CA VAL A 45 8.13 -0.11 9.57
C VAL A 45 8.44 -1.35 8.76
N GLN A 46 8.29 -1.28 7.45
CA GLN A 46 8.60 -2.38 6.54
C GLN A 46 9.19 -1.92 5.21
N GLU A 47 9.92 -2.82 4.55
CA GLU A 47 10.34 -2.59 3.17
C GLU A 47 9.12 -2.61 2.24
N LYS A 48 9.02 -1.64 1.31
CA LYS A 48 7.84 -1.44 0.46
C LYS A 48 7.44 -2.69 -0.29
N TYR A 49 8.41 -3.40 -0.88
CA TYR A 49 8.14 -4.60 -1.66
C TYR A 49 7.56 -5.74 -0.80
N LYS A 50 7.98 -5.85 0.47
CA LYS A 50 7.52 -6.90 1.39
C LYS A 50 6.06 -6.75 1.79
N ILE A 51 5.45 -5.58 1.60
CA ILE A 51 4.05 -5.32 1.94
C ILE A 51 3.20 -4.97 0.73
N ALA A 52 3.77 -5.00 -0.48
CA ALA A 52 3.04 -4.74 -1.71
C ALA A 52 2.14 -5.93 -2.08
N SER A 53 1.02 -5.62 -2.72
CA SER A 53 0.19 -6.58 -3.45
C SER A 53 0.50 -6.54 -4.93
N ASP A 54 0.04 -7.54 -5.68
CA ASP A 54 0.07 -7.59 -7.15
C ASP A 54 -1.15 -6.89 -7.79
N LYS A 55 -1.86 -6.06 -7.02
CA LYS A 55 -3.03 -5.31 -7.45
C LYS A 55 -2.83 -3.81 -7.25
N PRO A 56 -3.42 -2.96 -8.11
CA PRO A 56 -3.39 -1.53 -7.91
C PRO A 56 -4.18 -1.15 -6.65
N GLY A 57 -3.70 -0.15 -5.92
CA GLY A 57 -4.34 0.39 -4.73
C GLY A 57 -5.49 1.35 -5.05
N SER A 58 -5.51 1.92 -6.25
CA SER A 58 -6.55 2.81 -6.75
C SER A 58 -6.69 2.68 -8.27
N GLY A 59 -7.93 2.74 -8.78
CA GLY A 59 -8.21 2.61 -10.22
C GLY A 59 -7.78 3.83 -11.04
N ASN A 60 -7.96 5.04 -10.48
CA ASN A 60 -7.74 6.30 -11.19
C ASN A 60 -6.31 6.86 -11.03
N THR A 61 -5.72 6.76 -9.84
CA THR A 61 -4.41 7.34 -9.51
C THR A 61 -3.24 6.37 -9.66
N LYS A 62 -3.47 5.18 -10.22
CA LYS A 62 -2.43 4.20 -10.62
C LYS A 62 -1.42 3.87 -9.50
N ASN A 63 -1.88 3.80 -8.26
CA ASN A 63 -1.02 3.47 -7.12
C ASN A 63 -0.79 1.96 -7.00
N ILE A 64 0.37 1.56 -6.48
CA ILE A 64 0.66 0.18 -6.05
C ILE A 64 -0.15 -0.11 -4.78
N GLY A 65 -0.92 -1.20 -4.76
CA GLY A 65 -1.69 -1.62 -3.58
C GLY A 65 -0.83 -2.35 -2.56
N SER A 66 -1.18 -2.29 -1.28
CA SER A 66 -0.56 -3.07 -0.20
C SER A 66 -1.29 -4.39 0.07
N ALA A 67 -0.67 -5.28 0.84
CA ALA A 67 -1.31 -6.44 1.43
C ALA A 67 -2.54 -6.02 2.25
N LYS A 68 -3.61 -6.82 2.17
CA LYS A 68 -4.90 -6.45 2.78
C LYS A 68 -5.00 -6.77 4.28
N LYS A 69 -4.22 -7.74 4.76
CA LYS A 69 -4.26 -8.17 6.18
C LYS A 69 -3.19 -7.43 6.96
N ILE A 70 -3.56 -6.78 8.07
CA ILE A 70 -2.63 -6.05 8.94
C ILE A 70 -1.48 -6.96 9.40
N GLU A 71 -1.74 -8.21 9.77
CA GLU A 71 -0.66 -9.14 10.16
C GLU A 71 0.38 -9.35 9.06
N GLN A 72 -0.04 -9.44 7.79
CA GLN A 72 0.89 -9.57 6.66
C GLN A 72 1.73 -8.31 6.50
N ILE A 73 1.16 -7.14 6.78
CA ILE A 73 1.91 -5.87 6.81
C ILE A 73 2.90 -5.90 7.97
N ARG A 74 2.49 -6.29 9.19
CA ARG A 74 3.38 -6.36 10.37
C ARG A 74 4.61 -7.21 10.13
N ILE A 75 4.43 -8.44 9.63
CA ILE A 75 5.53 -9.40 9.46
C ILE A 75 6.23 -9.28 8.10
N GLY A 76 5.72 -8.43 7.18
CA GLY A 76 6.30 -8.26 5.85
C GLY A 76 6.11 -9.49 4.94
N ALA A 77 4.92 -10.10 4.99
CA ALA A 77 4.53 -11.29 4.22
C ALA A 77 3.56 -10.96 3.08
N GLY A 78 3.77 -9.84 2.40
CA GLY A 78 3.12 -9.52 1.12
C GLY A 78 3.62 -10.43 0.00
N ILE A 79 2.94 -10.41 -1.14
CA ILE A 79 3.14 -11.41 -2.21
C ILE A 79 4.57 -11.40 -2.77
N PHE A 80 5.21 -10.23 -2.83
CA PHE A 80 6.58 -10.10 -3.33
C PHE A 80 7.66 -10.42 -2.29
N SER A 81 7.29 -10.65 -1.02
CA SER A 81 8.25 -11.04 0.01
C SER A 81 8.96 -12.36 -0.33
N GLU A 82 8.26 -13.27 -1.01
CA GLU A 82 8.76 -14.57 -1.46
C GLU A 82 9.67 -14.47 -2.70
N TYR A 83 9.48 -13.44 -3.53
CA TYR A 83 10.15 -13.30 -4.83
C TYR A 83 11.25 -12.25 -4.88
N GLY A 84 11.30 -11.35 -3.89
CA GLY A 84 12.33 -10.33 -3.75
C GLY A 84 12.04 -9.01 -4.49
N MET A 85 12.91 -8.03 -4.24
CA MET A 85 12.77 -6.66 -4.73
C MET A 85 12.85 -6.55 -6.25
N SER A 86 13.72 -7.33 -6.90
CA SER A 86 13.88 -7.30 -8.36
C SER A 86 12.60 -7.70 -9.10
N VAL A 87 11.90 -8.71 -8.61
CA VAL A 87 10.61 -9.15 -9.17
C VAL A 87 9.54 -8.10 -8.93
N PHE A 88 9.52 -7.48 -7.75
CA PHE A 88 8.61 -6.38 -7.45
C PHE A 88 8.80 -5.18 -8.39
N ASP A 89 10.04 -4.75 -8.59
CA ASP A 89 10.37 -3.61 -9.43
C ASP A 89 10.01 -3.88 -10.90
N ASP A 90 10.40 -5.04 -11.44
CA ASP A 90 10.09 -5.43 -12.82
C ASP A 90 8.58 -5.60 -13.04
N TYR A 91 7.88 -6.25 -12.10
CA TYR A 91 6.43 -6.40 -12.16
C TYR A 91 5.72 -5.05 -12.27
N TRP A 92 6.05 -4.10 -11.39
CA TRP A 92 5.35 -2.82 -11.34
C TRP A 92 5.81 -1.82 -12.39
N MET A 93 7.04 -1.96 -12.89
CA MET A 93 7.55 -1.14 -13.99
C MET A 93 6.82 -1.43 -15.31
N TYR A 94 6.41 -2.68 -15.55
CA TYR A 94 5.71 -3.09 -16.78
C TYR A 94 4.21 -3.41 -16.58
N TYR A 95 3.69 -3.22 -15.36
CA TYR A 95 2.28 -3.48 -15.08
C TYR A 95 1.39 -2.50 -15.88
N MET A 96 0.40 -3.03 -16.57
CA MET A 96 -0.56 -2.24 -17.34
C MET A 96 -1.98 -2.39 -16.80
N THR A 97 -2.68 -1.28 -16.63
CA THR A 97 -4.14 -1.32 -16.49
C THR A 97 -4.78 -1.63 -17.85
N ARG A 98 -6.06 -2.01 -17.85
CA ARG A 98 -6.81 -2.23 -19.11
C ARG A 98 -6.76 -0.98 -19.99
N ASP A 99 -7.00 0.19 -19.41
CA ASP A 99 -6.99 1.45 -20.15
C ASP A 99 -5.61 1.74 -20.76
N MET A 100 -4.52 1.47 -20.04
CA MET A 100 -3.17 1.59 -20.60
C MET A 100 -2.94 0.63 -21.77
N ALA A 101 -3.41 -0.62 -21.66
CA ALA A 101 -3.27 -1.59 -22.75
C ALA A 101 -4.05 -1.15 -23.99
N HIS A 102 -5.29 -0.68 -23.80
CA HIS A 102 -6.12 -0.17 -24.88
C HIS A 102 -5.51 1.06 -25.56
N GLN A 103 -4.89 1.97 -24.80
CA GLN A 103 -4.18 3.14 -25.35
C GLN A 103 -2.97 2.79 -26.21
N LEU A 104 -2.43 1.58 -26.07
CA LEU A 104 -1.34 1.04 -26.90
C LEU A 104 -1.84 0.03 -27.95
N ASP A 105 -3.15 0.01 -28.23
CA ASP A 105 -3.79 -0.93 -29.15
C ASP A 105 -3.55 -2.41 -28.81
N LEU A 106 -3.24 -2.71 -27.55
CA LEU A 106 -3.11 -4.06 -27.06
C LEU A 106 -4.50 -4.62 -26.70
N PRO A 107 -4.82 -5.87 -27.08
CA PRO A 107 -6.11 -6.48 -26.78
C PRO A 107 -6.33 -6.71 -25.27
N LYS A 108 -5.26 -6.79 -24.49
CA LYS A 108 -5.27 -6.91 -23.02
C LYS A 108 -3.89 -6.62 -22.43
N PRO A 109 -3.81 -6.30 -21.12
CA PRO A 109 -2.54 -6.25 -20.40
C PRO A 109 -1.74 -7.57 -20.50
N PRO A 110 -0.39 -7.53 -20.49
CA PRO A 110 0.46 -8.72 -20.52
C PRO A 110 0.20 -9.68 -19.34
N TYR A 111 -0.08 -9.14 -18.16
CA TYR A 111 -0.41 -9.86 -16.94
C TYR A 111 -1.26 -8.97 -16.00
N ARG A 112 -1.96 -9.59 -15.04
CA ARG A 112 -2.85 -8.90 -14.09
C ARG A 112 -2.65 -9.34 -12.63
N ASN A 113 -1.75 -10.29 -12.40
CA ASN A 113 -1.43 -10.88 -11.10
C ASN A 113 -0.04 -11.54 -11.18
N ILE A 114 0.54 -11.91 -10.06
CA ILE A 114 1.91 -12.45 -10.00
C ILE A 114 2.06 -13.77 -10.78
N ASN A 115 1.02 -14.60 -10.81
CA ASN A 115 1.06 -15.88 -11.51
C ASN A 115 1.12 -15.68 -13.03
N GLU A 116 0.24 -14.80 -13.56
CA GLU A 116 0.26 -14.41 -14.97
C GLU A 116 1.58 -13.75 -15.37
N TYR A 117 2.22 -12.99 -14.46
CA TYR A 117 3.53 -12.40 -14.70
C TYR A 117 4.62 -13.46 -14.91
N PHE A 118 4.67 -14.50 -14.07
CA PHE A 118 5.64 -15.58 -14.24
C PHE A 118 5.36 -16.40 -15.50
N GLU A 119 4.10 -16.64 -15.86
CA GLU A 119 3.75 -17.28 -17.13
C GLU A 119 4.12 -16.40 -18.34
N TYR A 120 4.03 -15.08 -18.22
CA TYR A 120 4.47 -14.15 -19.25
C TYR A 120 6.00 -14.15 -19.43
N LYS A 121 6.78 -14.20 -18.34
CA LYS A 121 8.25 -14.23 -18.38
C LYS A 121 8.86 -15.52 -18.96
N LYS A 122 8.07 -16.60 -19.05
CA LYS A 122 8.49 -17.89 -19.65
C LYS A 122 8.32 -17.94 -21.17
N ARG A 123 7.61 -16.97 -21.76
CA ARG A 123 7.38 -16.87 -23.21
C ARG A 123 8.54 -16.14 -23.88
#